data_AF-A0A1I4YFI4-F1
#
_entry.id   AF-A0A1I4YFI4-F1
#
_cell.length_a   1.000
_cell.length_b   1.000
_cell.length_c   1.000
_cell.angle_alpha   90.00
_cell.angle_beta   90.00
_cell.angle_gamma   90.00
#
_symmetry.space_group_name_H-M   'P 1'
#
loop_
_entity.id
_entity.type
_entity.pdbx_description
1 polymer ?
#
loop_
_entity_poly.entity_id
_entity_poly.type
_entity_poly.pdbx_seq_one_letter_code
_entity_poly.pdbx_strand_id
1 'polypeptide(L)'
;MPPRDTFNWSDTSEVAHLAQVRALSPDDLRAMIRTYDWSHYPEAVLGWAMAQKGIDLCSAMVAFFNGEPERFNYMPKHHVPEAYRGAARVLDNICLRINSGFYLIYPGEDTECRDTLMKWLEYQNSDRKEGRRGRWILDERILEPMLKDALRLDRASEADRYQKPSLWRDLLSPILSLGVDRRLLKHKPPRG
;
A
#
# COMPACT_ATOMS: atom_id res chain seq x y z
N MET A 1 2.68 -1.98 25.98
CA MET A 1 3.22 -1.23 24.84
C MET A 1 4.71 -1.51 24.80
N PRO A 2 5.20 -2.35 23.87
CA PRO A 2 6.63 -2.63 23.79
C PRO A 2 7.40 -1.36 23.34
N PRO A 3 8.70 -1.25 23.67
CA PRO A 3 9.46 -0.04 23.41
C PRO A 3 9.63 0.19 21.91
N ARG A 4 9.73 1.48 21.53
CA ARG A 4 10.25 1.93 20.25
C ARG A 4 11.75 1.62 20.17
N ASP A 5 12.13 0.35 20.23
CA ASP A 5 13.47 -0.07 19.89
C ASP A 5 13.60 0.14 18.38
N THR A 6 14.09 1.32 18.05
CA THR A 6 14.57 1.75 16.75
C THR A 6 15.49 0.65 16.24
N PHE A 7 14.97 -0.18 15.35
CA PHE A 7 15.73 -1.24 14.75
C PHE A 7 16.95 -0.63 14.04
N ASN A 8 18.14 -1.00 14.48
CA ASN A 8 19.38 -0.48 13.94
C ASN A 8 19.71 -1.24 12.65
N TRP A 9 19.20 -0.74 11.52
CA TRP A 9 19.44 -1.30 10.18
C TRP A 9 20.92 -1.26 9.76
N SER A 10 21.77 -0.52 10.47
CA SER A 10 23.08 -0.06 9.99
C SER A 10 24.17 -1.12 9.82
N ASP A 11 24.01 -2.36 10.31
CA ASP A 11 25.11 -3.35 10.35
C ASP A 11 24.68 -4.81 10.05
N THR A 12 23.51 -5.02 9.46
CA THR A 12 23.00 -6.37 9.20
C THR A 12 22.90 -6.70 7.71
N SER A 13 23.07 -7.97 7.34
CA SER A 13 23.01 -8.41 5.94
C SER A 13 21.60 -8.35 5.37
N GLU A 14 21.47 -8.34 4.03
CA GLU A 14 20.18 -8.42 3.32
C GLU A 14 19.29 -9.56 3.84
N VAL A 15 19.88 -10.76 4.01
CA VAL A 15 19.19 -11.95 4.51
C VAL A 15 18.67 -11.72 5.93
N ALA A 16 19.46 -11.05 6.78
CA ALA A 16 19.05 -10.72 8.13
C ALA A 16 17.92 -9.68 8.15
N HIS A 17 17.94 -8.66 7.29
CA HIS A 17 16.83 -7.70 7.19
C HIS A 17 15.54 -8.42 6.79
N LEU A 18 15.61 -9.26 5.74
CA LEU A 18 14.44 -9.96 5.23
C LEU A 18 13.88 -10.97 6.24
N ALA A 19 14.74 -11.72 6.94
CA ALA A 19 14.32 -12.66 7.97
C ALA A 19 13.57 -11.96 9.11
N GLN A 20 14.02 -10.77 9.50
CA GLN A 20 13.42 -10.00 10.57
C GLN A 20 12.10 -9.36 10.16
N VAL A 21 12.05 -8.79 8.96
CA VAL A 21 10.81 -8.24 8.39
C VAL A 21 9.74 -9.33 8.25
N ARG A 22 10.12 -10.57 7.95
CA ARG A 22 9.20 -11.73 7.92
C ARG A 22 8.66 -12.15 9.29
N ALA A 23 9.36 -11.80 10.37
CA ALA A 23 8.95 -12.13 11.74
C ALA A 23 8.04 -11.06 12.37
N LEU A 24 7.86 -9.90 11.72
CA LEU A 24 7.02 -8.82 12.22
C LEU A 24 5.54 -9.18 12.21
N SER A 25 4.81 -8.62 13.18
CA SER A 25 3.35 -8.61 13.12
C SER A 25 2.86 -7.75 11.94
N PRO A 26 1.62 -7.94 11.46
CA PRO A 26 1.08 -7.09 10.40
C PRO A 26 1.12 -5.59 10.71
N ASP A 27 0.96 -5.20 11.97
CA ASP A 27 0.97 -3.79 12.40
C ASP A 27 2.40 -3.23 12.41
N ASP A 28 3.36 -4.01 12.92
CA ASP A 28 4.77 -3.63 12.92
C ASP A 28 5.33 -3.60 11.49
N LEU A 29 4.85 -4.48 10.60
CA LEU A 29 5.20 -4.49 9.19
C LEU A 29 4.77 -3.18 8.51
N ARG A 30 3.57 -2.68 8.79
CA ARG A 30 3.10 -1.38 8.29
C ARG A 30 3.97 -0.23 8.80
N ALA A 31 4.26 -0.21 10.11
CA ALA A 31 5.13 0.81 10.70
C ALA A 31 6.55 0.78 10.12
N MET A 32 7.11 -0.41 9.89
CA MET A 32 8.43 -0.60 9.30
C MET A 32 8.50 -0.08 7.87
N ILE A 33 7.53 -0.43 7.01
CA ILE A 33 7.48 0.02 5.61
C ILE A 33 7.53 1.55 5.50
N ARG A 34 6.93 2.26 6.44
CA ARG A 34 6.88 3.74 6.47
C ARG A 34 8.21 4.39 6.88
N THR A 35 9.10 3.64 7.53
CA THR A 35 10.33 4.16 8.13
C THR A 35 11.60 3.48 7.61
N TYR A 36 11.46 2.47 6.75
CA TYR A 36 12.58 1.74 6.20
C TYR A 36 13.52 2.64 5.39
N ASP A 37 14.81 2.51 5.65
CA ASP A 37 15.83 3.27 4.93
C ASP A 37 16.15 2.63 3.58
N TRP A 38 15.79 3.35 2.51
CA TRP A 38 16.00 2.95 1.12
C TRP A 38 17.48 2.87 0.72
N SER A 39 18.42 3.36 1.54
CA SER A 39 19.86 3.24 1.31
C SER A 39 20.42 1.82 1.54
N HIS A 40 19.66 0.94 2.21
CA HIS A 40 20.05 -0.45 2.50
C HIS A 40 19.63 -1.40 1.36
N TYR A 41 18.73 -2.35 1.64
CA TYR A 41 18.30 -3.40 0.69
C TYR A 41 16.82 -3.25 0.30
N PRO A 42 16.38 -2.13 -0.33
CA PRO A 42 14.97 -1.89 -0.61
C PRO A 42 14.37 -2.96 -1.54
N GLU A 43 15.14 -3.45 -2.51
CA GLU A 43 14.65 -4.46 -3.46
C GLU A 43 14.21 -5.75 -2.77
N ALA A 44 15.03 -6.27 -1.87
CA ALA A 44 14.72 -7.51 -1.15
C ALA A 44 13.64 -7.29 -0.09
N VAL A 45 13.80 -6.23 0.71
CA VAL A 45 12.99 -6.02 1.91
C VAL A 45 11.64 -5.42 1.56
N LEU A 46 11.62 -4.23 0.93
CA LEU A 46 10.38 -3.57 0.54
C LEU A 46 9.70 -4.32 -0.61
N GLY A 47 10.46 -4.92 -1.53
CA GLY A 47 9.88 -5.77 -2.57
C GLY A 47 9.02 -6.91 -2.03
N TRP A 48 9.47 -7.57 -0.96
CA TRP A 48 8.69 -8.59 -0.25
C TRP A 48 7.58 -7.99 0.61
N ALA A 49 7.88 -6.97 1.43
CA ALA A 49 6.95 -6.39 2.38
C ALA A 49 5.73 -5.78 1.68
N MET A 50 5.95 -5.03 0.61
CA MET A 50 4.91 -4.38 -0.19
C MET A 50 4.02 -5.37 -0.97
N ALA A 51 4.41 -6.64 -1.05
CA ALA A 51 3.61 -7.70 -1.66
C ALA A 51 2.70 -8.44 -0.66
N GLN A 52 2.83 -8.16 0.65
CA GLN A 52 2.04 -8.83 1.67
C GLN A 52 0.60 -8.30 1.73
N LYS A 53 -0.32 -9.16 2.15
CA LYS A 53 -1.68 -8.74 2.48
C LYS A 53 -1.67 -7.92 3.77
N GLY A 54 -2.61 -6.98 3.89
CA GLY A 54 -2.75 -6.16 5.09
C GLY A 54 -1.91 -4.88 5.07
N ILE A 55 -1.11 -4.64 4.02
CA ILE A 55 -0.56 -3.32 3.76
C ILE A 55 -1.66 -2.41 3.24
N ASP A 56 -1.81 -1.25 3.87
CA ASP A 56 -2.80 -0.26 3.50
C ASP A 56 -2.27 0.75 2.48
N LEU A 57 -3.18 1.49 1.85
CA LEU A 57 -2.84 2.46 0.82
C LEU A 57 -2.00 3.61 1.38
N CYS A 58 -2.28 4.11 2.59
CA CYS A 58 -1.52 5.20 3.19
C CYS A 58 -0.07 4.80 3.42
N SER A 59 0.18 3.61 4.01
CA SER A 59 1.54 3.09 4.20
C SER A 59 2.26 2.83 2.87
N ALA A 60 1.54 2.33 1.87
CA ALA A 60 2.10 2.15 0.53
C ALA A 60 2.52 3.48 -0.13
N MET A 61 1.69 4.52 0.02
CA MET A 61 1.98 5.85 -0.48
C MET A 61 3.16 6.52 0.24
N VAL A 62 3.23 6.38 1.56
CA VAL A 62 4.38 6.86 2.34
C VAL A 62 5.67 6.19 1.88
N ALA A 63 5.67 4.85 1.74
CA ALA A 63 6.83 4.13 1.23
C ALA A 63 7.20 4.55 -0.20
N PHE A 64 6.20 4.75 -1.07
CA PHE A 64 6.41 5.23 -2.43
C PHE A 64 7.16 6.57 -2.44
N PHE A 65 6.71 7.55 -1.65
CA PHE A 65 7.36 8.87 -1.60
C PHE A 65 8.70 8.86 -0.88
N ASN A 66 8.90 8.00 0.13
CA ASN A 66 10.21 7.82 0.77
C ASN A 66 11.26 7.24 -0.20
N GLY A 67 10.84 6.59 -1.28
CA GLY A 67 11.73 6.14 -2.35
C GLY A 67 12.14 7.25 -3.34
N GLU A 68 11.75 8.51 -3.11
CA GLU A 68 12.10 9.69 -3.91
C GLU A 68 11.81 9.50 -5.42
N PRO A 69 10.56 9.20 -5.82
CA PRO A 69 10.21 8.88 -7.21
C PRO A 69 10.52 10.04 -8.16
N GLU A 70 10.50 11.29 -7.70
CA GLU A 70 10.89 12.47 -8.48
C GLU A 70 12.29 12.36 -9.09
N ARG A 71 13.23 11.68 -8.41
CA ARG A 71 14.63 11.60 -8.81
C ARG A 71 14.84 10.93 -10.16
N PHE A 72 13.98 9.98 -10.50
CA PHE A 72 14.11 9.17 -11.73
C PHE A 72 12.84 9.18 -12.60
N ASN A 73 11.83 9.99 -12.27
CA ASN A 73 10.51 9.94 -12.92
C ASN A 73 10.57 10.16 -14.44
N TYR A 74 11.51 10.98 -14.93
CA TYR A 74 11.68 11.29 -16.35
C TYR A 74 12.90 10.60 -16.97
N MET A 75 13.59 9.75 -16.21
CA MET A 75 14.80 9.08 -16.65
C MET A 75 14.46 7.76 -17.36
N PRO A 76 14.94 7.54 -18.60
CA PRO A 76 14.82 6.24 -19.24
C PRO A 76 15.42 5.12 -18.38
N LYS A 77 14.80 3.93 -18.39
CA LYS A 77 15.20 2.82 -17.50
C LYS A 77 16.68 2.45 -17.58
N HIS A 78 17.28 2.51 -18.76
CA HIS A 78 18.69 2.20 -18.99
C HIS A 78 19.66 3.28 -18.48
N HIS A 79 19.17 4.50 -18.24
CA HIS A 79 19.94 5.60 -17.67
C HIS A 79 19.95 5.62 -16.14
N VAL A 80 19.10 4.82 -15.48
CA VAL A 80 19.14 4.69 -14.02
C VAL A 80 20.46 4.05 -13.59
N PRO A 81 21.26 4.71 -12.71
CA PRO A 81 22.53 4.15 -12.27
C PRO A 81 22.33 2.79 -11.60
N GLU A 82 23.28 1.87 -11.77
CA GLU A 82 23.17 0.49 -11.30
C GLU A 82 22.72 0.39 -9.83
N ALA A 83 23.34 1.20 -8.97
CA ALA A 83 23.03 1.25 -7.54
C ALA A 83 21.56 1.58 -7.21
N TYR A 84 20.82 2.24 -8.11
CA TYR A 84 19.42 2.64 -7.90
C TYR A 84 18.44 1.81 -8.72
N ARG A 85 18.89 0.85 -9.54
CA ARG A 85 17.99 0.03 -10.37
C ARG A 85 17.03 -0.82 -9.52
N GLY A 86 17.51 -1.35 -8.40
CA GLY A 86 16.69 -2.08 -7.44
C GLY A 86 15.60 -1.20 -6.84
N ALA A 87 15.95 -0.02 -6.34
CA ALA A 87 14.98 0.95 -5.81
C ALA A 87 13.94 1.36 -6.87
N ALA A 88 14.37 1.67 -8.10
CA ALA A 88 13.44 2.01 -9.19
C ALA A 88 12.49 0.86 -9.54
N ARG A 89 12.93 -0.41 -9.44
CA ARG A 89 12.07 -1.58 -9.63
C ARG A 89 11.05 -1.73 -8.50
N VAL A 90 11.41 -1.40 -7.27
CA VAL A 90 10.46 -1.37 -6.15
C VAL A 90 9.39 -0.31 -6.39
N LEU A 91 9.79 0.91 -6.80
CA LEU A 91 8.84 1.98 -7.16
C LEU A 91 7.89 1.57 -8.29
N ASP A 92 8.38 0.89 -9.34
CA ASP A 92 7.52 0.33 -10.40
C ASP A 92 6.45 -0.59 -9.82
N ASN A 93 6.86 -1.50 -8.94
CA ASN A 93 5.97 -2.49 -8.34
C ASN A 93 4.95 -1.86 -7.37
N ILE A 94 5.38 -0.86 -6.59
CA ILE A 94 4.48 -0.13 -5.70
C ILE A 94 3.44 0.64 -6.52
N CYS A 95 3.88 1.42 -7.53
CA CYS A 95 3.00 2.17 -8.41
C CYS A 95 1.98 1.25 -9.13
N LEU A 96 2.43 0.09 -9.63
CA LEU A 96 1.55 -0.89 -10.27
C LEU A 96 0.49 -1.42 -9.30
N ARG A 97 0.87 -1.73 -8.05
CA ARG A 97 -0.06 -2.25 -7.03
C ARG A 97 -1.03 -1.19 -6.54
N ILE A 98 -0.58 0.06 -6.42
CA ILE A 98 -1.46 1.20 -6.14
C ILE A 98 -2.51 1.28 -7.23
N ASN A 99 -2.10 1.38 -8.49
CA ASN A 99 -3.02 1.56 -9.62
C ASN A 99 -3.93 0.35 -9.89
N SER A 100 -3.55 -0.84 -9.41
CA SER A 100 -4.41 -2.04 -9.50
C SER A 100 -5.41 -2.15 -8.34
N GLY A 101 -5.40 -1.22 -7.39
CA GLY A 101 -6.26 -1.26 -6.21
C GLY A 101 -5.89 -2.38 -5.23
N PHE A 102 -4.62 -2.82 -5.23
CA PHE A 102 -4.14 -3.88 -4.34
C PHE A 102 -4.19 -3.46 -2.86
N TYR A 103 -3.90 -2.18 -2.58
CA TYR A 103 -3.90 -1.63 -1.24
C TYR A 103 -5.27 -1.05 -0.90
N LEU A 104 -5.81 -1.42 0.26
CA LEU A 104 -7.09 -0.91 0.76
C LEU A 104 -6.85 0.28 1.69
N ILE A 105 -7.84 1.18 1.76
CA ILE A 105 -7.81 2.30 2.71
C ILE A 105 -8.45 1.85 4.01
N TYR A 106 -7.75 2.00 5.13
CA TYR A 106 -8.33 1.77 6.46
C TYR A 106 -8.98 3.05 6.99
N PRO A 107 -10.22 2.97 7.51
CA PRO A 107 -10.87 4.12 8.10
C PRO A 107 -10.14 4.62 9.35
N GLY A 108 -10.01 5.93 9.49
CA GLY A 108 -9.46 6.57 10.69
C GLY A 108 -7.93 6.70 10.73
N GLU A 109 -7.20 6.26 9.70
CA GLU A 109 -5.78 6.59 9.57
C GLU A 109 -5.61 7.98 8.92
N ASP A 110 -4.75 8.80 9.53
CA ASP A 110 -4.44 10.12 9.00
C ASP A 110 -3.62 10.01 7.72
N THR A 111 -3.99 10.81 6.72
CA THR A 111 -3.31 10.83 5.42
C THR A 111 -2.06 11.69 5.48
N GLU A 112 -1.03 11.23 6.22
CA GLU A 112 0.25 11.93 6.38
C GLU A 112 0.90 12.32 5.04
N CYS A 113 0.63 11.58 3.96
CA CYS A 113 1.15 11.84 2.62
C CYS A 113 0.22 12.68 1.73
N ARG A 114 -0.89 13.23 2.24
CA ARG A 114 -1.91 13.91 1.41
C ARG A 114 -1.35 15.10 0.65
N ASP A 115 -0.61 15.98 1.32
CA ASP A 115 -0.07 17.19 0.69
C ASP A 115 0.96 16.83 -0.39
N THR A 116 1.84 15.88 -0.09
CA THR A 116 2.81 15.34 -1.07
C THR A 116 2.10 14.70 -2.25
N LEU A 117 1.03 13.94 -2.02
CA LEU A 117 0.23 13.36 -3.10
C LEU A 117 -0.44 14.43 -3.95
N MET A 118 -1.10 15.43 -3.33
CA MET A 118 -1.76 16.50 -4.07
C MET A 118 -0.77 17.21 -5.01
N LYS A 119 0.41 17.55 -4.49
CA LYS A 119 1.50 18.15 -5.27
C LYS A 119 1.98 17.22 -6.40
N TRP A 120 2.09 15.93 -6.14
CA TRP A 120 2.46 14.94 -7.16
C TRP A 120 1.43 14.86 -8.30
N LEU A 121 0.14 14.85 -7.97
CA LEU A 121 -0.95 14.85 -8.95
C LEU A 121 -1.00 16.17 -9.76
N GLU A 122 -0.69 17.31 -9.12
CA GLU A 122 -0.57 18.59 -9.81
C GLU A 122 0.56 18.59 -10.85
N TYR A 123 1.71 17.98 -10.52
CA TYR A 123 2.80 17.80 -11.48
C TYR A 123 2.40 16.89 -12.64
N GLN A 124 1.74 15.76 -12.35
CA GLN A 124 1.24 14.85 -13.40
C GLN A 124 0.21 15.52 -14.32
N ASN A 125 -0.65 16.38 -13.77
CA ASN A 125 -1.61 17.13 -14.58
C ASN A 125 -0.91 18.19 -15.45
N SER A 126 0.09 18.87 -14.91
CA SER A 126 0.92 19.82 -15.67
C SER A 126 1.66 19.11 -16.81
N ASP A 127 2.28 17.96 -16.54
CA ASP A 127 2.91 17.12 -17.56
C ASP A 127 1.92 16.75 -18.68
N ARG A 128 0.70 16.33 -18.30
CA ARG A 128 -0.35 15.96 -19.26
C ARG A 128 -0.73 17.12 -20.17
N LYS A 129 -0.83 18.34 -19.63
CA LYS A 129 -1.11 19.56 -20.41
C LYS A 129 0.00 19.88 -21.41
N GLU A 130 1.25 19.54 -21.06
CA GLU A 130 2.42 19.75 -21.90
C GLU A 130 2.72 18.55 -22.83
N GLY A 131 1.88 17.52 -22.84
CA GLY A 131 2.09 16.30 -23.63
C GLY A 131 3.24 15.42 -23.12
N ARG A 132 3.71 15.67 -21.89
CA ARG A 132 4.73 14.88 -21.20
C ARG A 132 4.08 13.84 -20.30
N ARG A 133 4.85 12.83 -19.92
CA ARG A 133 4.44 11.81 -18.95
C ARG A 133 5.64 11.29 -18.19
N GLY A 134 5.53 11.28 -16.87
CA GLY A 134 6.47 10.59 -16.00
C GLY A 134 6.32 9.07 -16.09
N ARG A 135 7.28 8.36 -15.50
CA ARG A 135 7.30 6.90 -15.38
C ARG A 135 6.25 6.38 -14.39
N TRP A 136 6.12 7.04 -13.24
CA TRP A 136 5.20 6.62 -12.18
C TRP A 136 3.97 7.53 -12.16
N ILE A 137 2.96 7.14 -12.94
CA ILE A 137 1.67 7.82 -13.00
C ILE A 137 0.74 7.18 -11.97
N LEU A 138 0.08 7.98 -11.13
CA LEU A 138 -0.89 7.49 -10.17
C LEU A 138 -2.30 7.72 -10.71
N ASP A 139 -3.14 6.70 -10.65
CA ASP A 139 -4.52 6.80 -11.11
C ASP A 139 -5.36 7.56 -10.07
N GLU A 140 -5.82 8.77 -10.43
CA GLU A 140 -6.58 9.63 -9.53
C GLU A 140 -7.91 9.00 -9.08
N ARG A 141 -8.47 8.07 -9.88
CA ARG A 141 -9.72 7.37 -9.56
C ARG A 141 -9.53 6.35 -8.46
N ILE A 142 -8.36 5.70 -8.43
CA ILE A 142 -8.02 4.76 -7.36
C ILE A 142 -7.73 5.51 -6.06
N LEU A 143 -7.14 6.70 -6.16
CA LEU A 143 -6.79 7.53 -5.00
C LEU A 143 -7.94 8.40 -4.49
N GLU A 144 -9.03 8.52 -5.26
CA GLU A 144 -10.19 9.34 -4.95
C GLU A 144 -10.70 9.21 -3.49
N PRO A 145 -10.82 8.00 -2.90
CA PRO A 145 -11.34 7.89 -1.54
C PRO A 145 -10.38 8.46 -0.48
N MET A 146 -9.08 8.47 -0.77
CA MET A 146 -8.05 9.09 0.09
C MET A 146 -8.02 10.62 -0.10
N LEU A 147 -8.23 11.11 -1.34
CA LEU A 147 -8.21 12.53 -1.68
C LEU A 147 -9.42 13.29 -1.11
N LYS A 148 -10.60 12.68 -1.18
CA LYS A 148 -11.87 13.31 -0.80
C LYS A 148 -12.14 13.32 0.70
N ASP A 149 -11.22 12.79 1.51
CA ASP A 149 -11.42 12.60 2.96
C ASP A 149 -12.71 11.82 3.29
N ALA A 150 -13.28 11.12 2.29
CA ALA A 150 -14.61 10.52 2.34
C ALA A 150 -14.65 9.27 3.23
N LEU A 151 -13.48 8.83 3.71
CA LEU A 151 -13.29 7.69 4.60
C LEU A 151 -12.90 8.10 6.02
N ARG A 152 -12.86 9.41 6.34
CA ARG A 152 -13.03 9.85 7.73
C ARG A 152 -14.47 9.52 8.12
N LEU A 153 -14.67 8.28 8.55
CA LEU A 153 -15.82 7.90 9.35
C LEU A 153 -15.78 8.80 10.56
N ASP A 154 -16.66 9.80 10.56
CA ASP A 154 -16.85 10.67 11.69
C ASP A 154 -17.23 9.76 12.87
N ARG A 155 -16.30 9.62 13.82
CA ARG A 155 -16.41 8.65 14.92
C ARG A 155 -17.68 8.90 15.74
N ALA A 156 -18.17 10.14 15.76
CA ALA A 156 -19.45 10.54 16.32
C ALA A 156 -20.64 9.98 15.53
N SER A 157 -20.58 9.99 14.20
CA SER A 157 -21.59 9.44 13.29
C SER A 157 -21.71 7.90 13.36
N GLU A 158 -20.62 7.19 13.60
CA GLU A 158 -20.64 5.72 13.73
C GLU A 158 -21.13 5.23 15.10
N ALA A 159 -20.81 5.94 16.18
CA ALA A 159 -21.35 5.64 17.51
C ALA A 159 -22.89 5.73 17.52
N ASP A 160 -23.45 6.68 16.76
CA ASP A 160 -24.90 6.85 16.60
C ASP A 160 -25.54 5.78 15.69
N ARG A 161 -24.80 5.27 14.70
CA ARG A 161 -25.27 4.16 13.81
C ARG A 161 -25.21 2.79 14.49
N TYR A 162 -24.26 2.57 15.39
CA TYR A 162 -24.15 1.33 16.16
C TYR A 162 -25.16 1.21 17.32
N GLN A 163 -25.83 2.32 17.69
CA GLN A 163 -26.91 2.28 18.68
C GLN A 163 -28.29 1.95 18.09
N LYS A 164 -28.46 1.91 16.77
CA LYS A 164 -29.74 1.51 16.16
C LYS A 164 -29.69 0.04 15.73
N PRO A 165 -30.42 -0.86 16.39
CA PRO A 165 -30.46 -2.26 16.00
C PRO A 165 -31.17 -2.38 14.65
N SER A 166 -30.40 -2.66 13.59
CA SER A 166 -30.95 -2.88 12.25
C SER A 166 -31.25 -4.36 12.06
N LEU A 167 -32.53 -4.73 12.03
CA LEU A 167 -33.07 -6.08 11.83
C LEU A 167 -32.51 -6.84 10.60
N TRP A 168 -31.96 -6.13 9.62
CA TRP A 168 -31.35 -6.72 8.43
C TRP A 168 -29.96 -7.31 8.66
N ARG A 169 -29.21 -6.84 9.68
CA ARG A 169 -27.92 -7.43 10.04
C ARG A 169 -28.13 -8.81 10.68
N ASP A 170 -29.14 -8.97 11.54
CA ASP A 170 -29.44 -10.25 12.22
C ASP A 170 -29.87 -11.36 11.25
N LEU A 171 -30.41 -11.02 10.08
CA LEU A 171 -30.86 -12.00 9.10
C LEU A 171 -29.72 -12.61 8.26
N LEU A 172 -28.57 -11.93 8.15
CA LEU A 172 -27.45 -12.34 7.28
C LEU A 172 -26.20 -12.81 8.06
N SER A 173 -26.20 -12.65 9.39
CA SER A 173 -25.17 -13.13 10.31
C SER A 173 -24.78 -14.62 10.17
N PRO A 174 -25.70 -15.57 9.87
CA PRO A 174 -25.32 -16.99 9.83
C PRO A 174 -24.47 -17.36 8.60
N ILE A 175 -24.57 -16.61 7.51
CA ILE A 175 -23.93 -16.95 6.22
C ILE A 175 -22.45 -16.51 6.20
N LEU A 176 -22.08 -15.53 7.02
CA LEU A 176 -20.70 -15.03 7.11
C LEU A 176 -19.81 -15.83 8.07
N SER A 177 -20.39 -16.66 8.95
CA SER A 177 -19.63 -17.36 10.00
C SER A 177 -19.09 -18.75 9.62
N LEU A 178 -19.36 -19.26 8.42
CA LEU A 178 -18.93 -20.61 8.00
C LEU A 178 -18.26 -20.58 6.62
N GLY A 179 -17.05 -20.02 6.56
CA GLY A 179 -16.19 -20.08 5.39
C GLY A 179 -15.25 -21.29 5.41
N VAL A 180 -15.77 -22.48 5.10
CA VAL A 180 -14.96 -23.54 4.48
C VAL A 180 -15.04 -23.37 2.97
N ASP A 181 -13.87 -23.22 2.36
CA ASP A 181 -13.63 -22.96 0.94
C ASP A 181 -14.17 -24.10 0.04
N ARG A 182 -14.94 -23.77 -1.02
CA ARG A 182 -15.45 -24.76 -2.00
C ARG A 182 -15.21 -24.35 -3.45
N ARG A 183 -13.95 -24.00 -3.74
CA ARG A 183 -13.31 -24.30 -5.05
C ARG A 183 -13.33 -25.78 -5.44
N LEU A 184 -13.96 -26.67 -4.67
CA LEU A 184 -14.07 -28.12 -4.93
C LEU A 184 -15.26 -28.55 -5.82
N LEU A 185 -16.14 -27.66 -6.27
CA LEU A 185 -17.24 -28.05 -7.18
C LEU A 185 -17.01 -27.64 -8.65
N LYS A 186 -15.82 -27.16 -9.00
CA LYS A 186 -15.54 -26.66 -10.36
C LYS A 186 -15.15 -27.72 -11.39
N HIS A 187 -15.06 -29.02 -11.06
CA HIS A 187 -14.63 -30.06 -12.01
C HIS A 187 -15.53 -31.32 -12.01
N LYS A 188 -16.62 -31.29 -12.79
CA LYS A 188 -17.06 -32.45 -13.60
C LYS A 188 -18.08 -32.03 -14.68
N PRO A 189 -17.77 -32.17 -15.98
CA PRO A 189 -18.77 -32.36 -17.03
C PRO A 189 -18.68 -33.80 -17.61
N PRO A 190 -19.56 -34.16 -18.56
CA PRO A 190 -20.93 -34.64 -18.44
C PRO A 190 -21.00 -36.19 -18.56
N ARG A 191 -22.18 -36.82 -18.38
CA ARG A 191 -22.53 -38.11 -19.02
C ARG A 191 -23.99 -38.51 -18.74
N GLY A 192 -24.73 -38.79 -19.82
CA GLY A 192 -25.95 -39.61 -19.83
C GLY A 192 -27.23 -38.81 -19.90
#